data_AF-A0A3Q1G6S9-F1
#
_entry.id   AF-A0A3Q1G6S9-F1
#
_cell.length_a   1.000
_cell.length_b   1.000
_cell.length_c   1.000
_cell.angle_alpha   90.00
_cell.angle_beta   90.00
_cell.angle_gamma   90.00
#
_symmetry.space_group_name_H-M   'P 1'
#
loop_
_entity.id
_entity.type
_entity.pdbx_description
1 polymer ?
#
loop_
_entity_poly.entity_id
_entity_poly.type
_entity_poly.pdbx_seq_one_letter_code
_entity_poly.pdbx_strand_id
1 'polypeptide(L)'
;MGTRLKVLGVFKSLHRTRMAVFKEDDKALTAARLKINEEFKKNKNETSEENIQKMIKMGTDVEIVLRETVLQMEHVGESRLLLRPRESHMLENVPYCDEPRKKS
;
A
#
# COMPACT_ATOMS: atom_id res chain seq x y z
N MET A 1 10.17 22.06 -13.58
CA MET A 1 9.09 21.28 -14.23
C MET A 1 8.93 19.84 -13.68
N GLY A 2 9.15 19.58 -12.38
CA GLY A 2 9.12 18.20 -11.83
C GLY A 2 7.90 17.86 -10.97
N THR A 3 7.24 18.85 -10.38
CA THR A 3 6.28 18.65 -9.28
C THR A 3 5.01 17.94 -9.74
N ARG A 4 4.42 18.34 -10.88
CA ARG A 4 3.23 17.67 -11.46
C ARG A 4 3.49 16.19 -11.76
N LEU A 5 4.66 15.87 -12.29
CA LEU A 5 5.03 14.48 -12.60
C LEU A 5 5.15 13.64 -11.32
N LYS A 6 5.76 14.20 -10.26
CA LYS A 6 5.85 13.55 -8.94
C LYS A 6 4.48 13.29 -8.33
N VAL A 7 3.58 14.28 -8.34
CA VAL A 7 2.20 14.13 -7.83
C VAL A 7 1.46 13.01 -8.57
N LEU A 8 1.50 13.01 -9.90
CA LEU A 8 0.88 11.96 -10.71
C LEU A 8 1.55 10.59 -10.51
N GLY A 9 2.85 10.57 -10.23
CA GLY A 9 3.60 9.37 -9.87
C GLY A 9 3.05 8.73 -8.59
N VAL A 10 2.91 9.52 -7.52
CA VAL A 10 2.34 9.06 -6.24
C VAL A 10 0.90 8.61 -6.41
N PHE A 11 0.09 9.38 -7.14
CA PHE A 11 -1.30 9.01 -7.45
C PHE A 11 -1.40 7.64 -8.13
N LYS A 12 -0.58 7.40 -9.16
CA LYS A 12 -0.50 6.09 -9.84
C LYS A 12 0.01 5.00 -8.90
N SER A 13 0.98 5.30 -8.05
CA SER A 13 1.54 4.32 -7.10
C SER A 13 0.47 3.84 -6.12
N LEU A 14 -0.24 4.76 -5.46
CA LEU A 14 -1.34 4.42 -4.55
C LEU A 14 -2.43 3.59 -5.23
N HIS A 15 -2.77 3.90 -6.48
CA HIS A 15 -3.76 3.12 -7.24
C HIS A 15 -3.27 1.72 -7.64
N ARG A 16 -1.97 1.51 -7.84
CA ARG A 16 -1.40 0.17 -8.03
C ARG A 16 -1.36 -0.59 -6.71
N THR A 17 -0.91 0.06 -5.65
CA THR A 17 -0.77 -0.55 -4.32
C THR A 17 -2.13 -1.01 -3.79
N ARG A 18 -3.20 -0.22 -3.91
CA ARG A 18 -4.55 -0.70 -3.51
C ARG A 18 -4.99 -1.97 -4.28
N MET A 19 -4.63 -2.09 -5.57
CA MET A 19 -5.02 -3.25 -6.38
C MET A 19 -4.28 -4.51 -5.95
N ALA A 20 -3.03 -4.35 -5.51
CA ALA A 20 -2.23 -5.44 -4.97
C ALA A 20 -2.64 -5.81 -3.53
N VAL A 21 -3.03 -4.81 -2.71
CA VAL A 21 -3.37 -5.01 -1.28
C VAL A 21 -4.77 -5.57 -1.09
N PHE A 22 -5.76 -5.11 -1.86
CA PHE A 22 -7.16 -5.49 -1.71
C PHE A 22 -7.64 -6.37 -2.87
N LYS A 23 -6.84 -7.36 -3.28
CA LYS A 23 -7.10 -8.17 -4.46
C LYS A 23 -8.45 -8.89 -4.32
N GLU A 24 -9.32 -8.76 -5.31
CA GLU A 24 -10.67 -9.37 -5.35
C GLU A 24 -11.63 -8.89 -4.25
N ASP A 25 -11.27 -7.85 -3.48
CA ASP A 25 -12.19 -7.18 -2.54
C ASP A 25 -12.75 -5.91 -3.20
N ASP A 26 -13.83 -6.05 -3.97
CA ASP A 26 -14.44 -4.94 -4.71
C ASP A 26 -14.90 -3.79 -3.80
N LYS A 27 -15.31 -4.10 -2.57
CA LYS A 27 -15.73 -3.09 -1.59
C LYS A 27 -14.54 -2.25 -1.15
N ALA A 28 -13.46 -2.89 -0.70
CA ALA A 28 -12.24 -2.20 -0.29
C ALA A 28 -11.57 -1.48 -1.47
N LEU A 29 -11.53 -2.10 -2.65
CA LEU A 29 -11.01 -1.48 -3.88
C LEU A 29 -11.77 -0.19 -4.21
N THR A 30 -13.09 -0.21 -4.14
CA THR A 30 -13.94 0.95 -4.44
C THR A 30 -13.78 2.04 -3.39
N ALA A 31 -13.82 1.68 -2.10
CA ALA A 31 -13.61 2.63 -1.00
C ALA A 31 -12.24 3.32 -1.09
N ALA A 32 -11.17 2.55 -1.31
CA ALA A 32 -9.83 3.08 -1.51
C ALA A 32 -9.76 3.98 -2.76
N ARG A 33 -10.45 3.62 -3.86
CA ARG A 33 -10.54 4.47 -5.07
C ARG A 33 -11.10 5.84 -4.75
N LEU A 34 -12.22 5.86 -4.04
CA LEU A 34 -12.96 7.07 -3.74
C LEU A 34 -12.11 7.96 -2.84
N LYS A 35 -11.52 7.39 -1.78
CA LYS A 35 -10.71 8.14 -0.84
C LYS A 35 -9.46 8.76 -1.49
N ILE A 36 -8.73 8.01 -2.32
CA ILE A 36 -7.58 8.54 -3.07
C ILE A 36 -8.03 9.70 -3.98
N ASN A 37 -9.12 9.52 -4.74
CA ASN A 37 -9.59 10.57 -5.64
C ASN A 37 -10.09 11.81 -4.90
N GLU A 38 -10.75 11.65 -3.77
CA GLU A 38 -11.25 12.73 -2.93
C GLU A 38 -10.10 13.60 -2.41
N GLU A 39 -9.08 12.98 -1.80
CA GLU A 39 -7.93 13.72 -1.24
C GLU A 39 -7.14 14.46 -2.32
N PHE A 40 -6.93 13.85 -3.49
CA PHE A 40 -6.24 14.53 -4.60
C PHE A 40 -7.09 15.64 -5.23
N LYS A 41 -8.42 15.50 -5.27
CA LYS A 41 -9.32 16.56 -5.73
C LYS A 41 -9.36 17.74 -4.75
N LYS A 42 -9.42 17.45 -3.45
CA LYS A 42 -9.44 18.47 -2.39
C LYS A 42 -8.22 19.39 -2.46
N ASN A 43 -7.05 18.82 -2.74
CA ASN A 43 -5.78 19.56 -2.80
C ASN A 43 -5.38 20.00 -4.23
N LYS A 44 -6.28 19.91 -5.22
CA LYS A 44 -5.97 20.20 -6.63
C LYS A 44 -5.52 21.65 -6.87
N ASN A 45 -6.05 22.59 -6.09
CA ASN A 45 -5.81 24.03 -6.25
C ASN A 45 -4.74 24.57 -5.27
N GLU A 46 -4.02 23.70 -4.58
CA GLU A 46 -2.92 24.11 -3.70
C GLU A 46 -1.80 24.75 -4.52
N THR A 47 -1.37 25.93 -4.10
CA THR A 47 -0.34 26.73 -4.81
C THR A 47 0.97 26.82 -4.03
N SER A 48 0.97 26.47 -2.73
CA SER A 48 2.19 26.46 -1.92
C SER A 48 3.09 25.27 -2.28
N GLU A 49 4.30 25.55 -2.75
CA GLU A 49 5.26 24.51 -3.13
C GLU A 49 5.67 23.63 -1.94
N GLU A 50 5.84 24.22 -0.74
CA GLU A 50 6.14 23.48 0.48
C GLU A 50 5.02 22.50 0.85
N ASN A 51 3.76 22.92 0.75
CA ASN A 51 2.62 22.07 1.04
C ASN A 51 2.52 20.92 0.05
N ILE A 52 2.74 21.19 -1.24
CA ILE A 52 2.74 20.16 -2.27
C ILE A 52 3.83 19.11 -1.99
N GLN A 53 5.04 19.54 -1.61
CA GLN A 53 6.12 18.61 -1.26
C GLN A 53 5.76 17.76 -0.03
N LYS A 54 5.17 18.35 1.01
CA LYS A 54 4.68 17.61 2.19
C LYS A 54 3.61 16.58 1.81
N MET A 55 2.66 16.94 0.94
CA MET A 55 1.61 16.02 0.48
C MET A 55 2.17 14.89 -0.39
N ILE A 56 3.16 15.15 -1.24
CA ILE A 56 3.86 14.11 -2.01
C ILE A 56 4.53 13.11 -1.08
N LYS A 57 5.25 13.61 -0.06
CA LYS A 57 5.91 12.78 0.95
C LYS A 57 4.89 11.92 1.69
N MET A 58 3.84 12.55 2.23
CA MET A 58 2.75 11.85 2.91
C MET A 58 2.13 10.75 2.04
N GLY A 59 1.83 11.03 0.76
CA GLY A 59 1.26 10.03 -0.14
C GLY A 59 2.21 8.87 -0.43
N THR A 60 3.52 9.13 -0.43
CA THR A 60 4.55 8.09 -0.59
C THR A 60 4.65 7.23 0.67
N ASP A 61 4.64 7.86 1.85
CA ASP A 61 4.67 7.16 3.14
C ASP A 61 3.44 6.26 3.30
N VAL A 62 2.25 6.76 2.93
CA VAL A 62 1.01 5.96 2.92
C VAL A 62 1.11 4.76 1.98
N GLU A 63 1.72 4.94 0.80
CA GLU A 63 1.93 3.85 -0.15
C GLU A 63 2.82 2.75 0.43
N ILE A 64 3.93 3.11 1.08
CA ILE A 64 4.84 2.19 1.76
C ILE A 64 4.10 1.43 2.87
N VAL A 65 3.37 2.15 3.73
CA VAL A 65 2.61 1.55 4.83
C VAL A 65 1.60 0.53 4.29
N LEU A 66 0.81 0.88 3.28
CA LEU A 66 -0.14 -0.06 2.66
C LEU A 66 0.56 -1.30 2.10
N ARG A 67 1.72 -1.11 1.46
CA ARG A 67 2.46 -2.18 0.81
C ARG A 67 3.17 -3.13 1.77
N GLU A 68 3.62 -2.65 2.93
CA GLU A 68 4.47 -3.43 3.85
C GLU A 68 3.73 -3.94 5.08
N THR A 69 2.68 -3.23 5.52
CA THR A 69 2.01 -3.55 6.80
C THR A 69 0.65 -4.20 6.63
N VAL A 70 -0.02 -4.03 5.48
CA VAL A 70 -1.39 -4.52 5.28
C VAL A 70 -1.39 -5.90 4.64
N LEU A 71 -1.89 -6.89 5.39
CA LEU A 71 -2.16 -8.25 4.93
C LEU A 71 -3.66 -8.45 4.69
N GLN A 72 -4.02 -9.02 3.54
CA GLN A 72 -5.42 -9.33 3.25
C GLN A 72 -5.81 -10.67 3.88
N MET A 73 -7.01 -10.69 4.47
CA MET A 73 -7.61 -11.87 5.08
C MET A 73 -9.03 -12.03 4.56
N GLU A 74 -9.40 -13.26 4.21
CA GLU A 74 -10.73 -13.64 3.75
C GLU A 74 -11.34 -14.66 4.72
N HIS A 75 -12.61 -14.49 5.06
CA HIS A 75 -13.34 -15.44 5.90
C HIS A 75 -14.02 -16.50 5.01
N VAL A 76 -13.53 -17.73 5.04
CA VAL A 76 -13.93 -18.80 4.10
C VAL A 76 -14.88 -19.83 4.73
N GLY A 77 -15.27 -19.67 6.00
CA GLY A 77 -16.22 -20.55 6.68
C GLY A 77 -16.26 -20.30 8.19
N GLU A 78 -17.06 -21.07 8.94
CA GLU A 78 -17.42 -20.80 10.35
C GLU A 78 -16.25 -20.55 11.32
N SER A 79 -15.03 -21.01 11.01
CA SER A 79 -13.83 -20.72 11.81
C SER A 79 -12.55 -20.74 10.98
N ARG A 80 -12.62 -20.41 9.68
CA ARG A 80 -11.47 -20.46 8.78
C ARG A 80 -11.18 -19.11 8.15
N LEU A 81 -9.93 -18.68 8.29
CA LEU A 81 -9.39 -17.44 7.74
C LEU A 81 -8.32 -17.79 6.72
N LEU A 82 -8.48 -17.31 5.49
CA LEU A 82 -7.47 -17.41 4.45
C LEU A 82 -6.66 -16.12 4.41
N LEU A 83 -5.39 -16.21 4.76
CA LEU A 83 -4.45 -15.11 4.60
C LEU A 83 -3.90 -15.11 3.18
N ARG A 84 -3.82 -13.92 2.57
CA ARG A 84 -3.26 -13.71 1.24
C ARG A 84 -1.99 -12.84 1.32
N PRO A 85 -0.86 -13.40 1.79
CA PRO A 85 0.42 -12.69 1.82
C PRO A 85 0.94 -12.41 0.41
N ARG A 86 1.49 -11.21 0.21
CA ARG A 86 2.24 -10.86 -1.01
C ARG A 86 3.67 -11.38 -0.88
N GLU A 87 4.32 -11.67 -2.01
CA GLU A 87 5.73 -12.12 -2.07
C GLU A 87 6.67 -11.25 -1.24
N SER A 88 6.43 -9.94 -1.19
CA SER A 88 7.22 -8.99 -0.38
C SER A 88 7.20 -9.27 1.14
N HIS A 89 6.26 -10.08 1.64
CA HIS A 89 6.19 -10.49 3.05
C HIS A 89 6.80 -11.87 3.27
N MET A 90 7.11 -12.60 2.20
CA MET A 90 7.68 -13.94 2.28
C MET A 90 9.20 -13.84 2.40
N LEU A 91 9.77 -14.74 3.21
CA LEU A 91 11.21 -14.91 3.30
C LEU A 91 11.66 -16.03 2.38
N GLU A 92 12.92 -16.00 1.98
CA GLU A 92 13.52 -17.11 1.25
C GLU A 92 13.48 -18.38 2.11
N ASN A 93 13.04 -19.48 1.49
CA ASN A 93 12.96 -20.76 2.18
C ASN A 93 14.36 -21.19 2.62
N VAL A 94 14.53 -21.28 3.92
CA VAL A 94 15.71 -21.86 4.55
C VAL A 94 15.34 -23.23 5.08
N PRO A 95 16.17 -24.28 4.84
CA PRO A 95 15.96 -25.58 5.43
C PRO A 95 15.75 -25.44 6.94
N TYR A 96 14.72 -26.10 7.45
CA TYR A 96 14.50 -26.17 8.87
C TYR A 96 15.74 -26.78 9.54
N CYS A 97 16.25 -26.11 10.57
CA CYS A 97 17.41 -26.55 11.34
C CYS A 97 17.03 -26.56 12.81
N ASP A 98 17.19 -27.70 13.47
CA ASP A 98 16.91 -27.85 14.90
C ASP A 98 17.87 -27.04 15.79
N GLU A 99 19.04 -26.67 15.25
CA GLU A 99 20.02 -25.88 15.98
C GLU A 99 19.74 -24.37 15.81
N PRO A 100 19.68 -23.60 16.92
CA PRO A 100 19.49 -22.15 16.84
C PRO A 100 20.65 -21.50 16.09
N ARG A 101 20.33 -20.64 15.10
CA ARG A 101 21.34 -19.87 14.36
C ARG A 101 22.17 -19.04 15.34
N LYS A 102 23.49 -19.25 15.35
CA LYS A 102 24.44 -18.35 15.99
C LYS A 102 24.36 -17.00 15.26
N LYS A 103 24.03 -15.93 15.97
CA LYS A 103 24.05 -14.57 15.41
C LYS A 103 25.50 -14.24 14.99
N SER A 104 25.68 -13.89 13.72
CA SER A 104 26.90 -13.25 13.23
C SER A 104 26.89 -11.76 13.54
#